data_AF-A0A2M7YE42-F1
#
_entry.id   AF-A0A2M7YE42-F1
#
_cell.length_a   1.000
_cell.length_b   1.000
_cell.length_c   1.000
_cell.angle_alpha   90.00
_cell.angle_beta   90.00
_cell.angle_gamma   90.00
#
_symmetry.space_group_name_H-M   'P 1'
#
loop_
_entity.id
_entity.type
_entity.pdbx_description
1 polymer ?
#
loop_
_entity_poly.entity_id
_entity_poly.type
_entity_poly.pdbx_seq_one_letter_code
_entity_poly.pdbx_strand_id
1 'polypeptide(L)' 'MAIEAAKKVWDFAASLLLVEEAGGKATDFEGKRWTSDTKEYIASNGIVHQDILRLIGKNMKDK' A
#
# COMPACT_ATOMS: atom_id res chain seq x y z
N MET A 1 -3.58 -9.98 -0.01
CA MET A 1 -2.97 -8.86 0.74
C MET A 1 -1.48 -8.86 0.41
N ALA A 2 -0.93 -7.71 0.03
CA ALA A 2 0.48 -7.53 -0.32
C ALA A 2 1.01 -6.25 0.35
N ILE A 3 2.25 -6.30 0.84
CA ILE A 3 3.00 -5.17 1.39
C ILE A 3 4.40 -5.28 0.77
N GLU A 4 4.84 -4.26 0.05
CA GLU A 4 6.09 -4.33 -0.70
C GLU A 4 6.78 -2.96 -0.75
N ALA A 5 8.11 -2.99 -0.70
CA ALA A 5 8.98 -1.87 -1.01
C ALA A 5 9.67 -2.15 -2.35
N ALA A 6 9.15 -1.58 -3.43
CA ALA A 6 9.59 -1.79 -4.81
C ALA A 6 10.36 -0.58 -5.35
N LYS A 7 11.27 -0.81 -6.31
CA LYS A 7 12.11 0.27 -6.83
C LYS A 7 11.34 1.25 -7.72
N LYS A 8 10.30 0.78 -8.43
CA LYS A 8 9.59 1.56 -9.46
C LYS A 8 8.11 1.21 -9.49
N VAL A 9 7.29 2.24 -9.71
CA VAL A 9 5.82 2.13 -9.71
C VAL A 9 5.27 1.16 -10.76
N TRP A 10 5.89 1.09 -11.94
CA TRP A 10 5.37 0.30 -13.05
C TRP A 10 5.46 -1.21 -12.81
N ASP A 11 6.30 -1.66 -11.88
CA ASP A 11 6.40 -3.08 -11.50
C ASP A 11 5.13 -3.57 -10.77
N PHE A 12 4.36 -2.66 -10.17
CA PHE A 12 3.19 -3.00 -9.35
C PHE A 12 1.90 -2.25 -9.70
N ALA A 13 1.97 -1.16 -10.49
CA ALA A 13 0.82 -0.30 -10.81
C ALA A 13 -0.39 -1.07 -11.36
N ALA A 14 -0.16 -2.03 -12.27
CA ALA A 14 -1.24 -2.84 -12.85
C ALA A 14 -1.96 -3.66 -11.78
N SER A 15 -1.22 -4.29 -10.87
CA SER A 15 -1.77 -5.08 -9.77
C SER A 15 -2.59 -4.23 -8.80
N LEU A 16 -2.12 -3.01 -8.49
CA LEU A 16 -2.86 -2.09 -7.61
C LEU A 16 -4.19 -1.67 -8.22
N LEU A 17 -4.22 -1.38 -9.52
CA LEU A 17 -5.46 -1.04 -10.21
C LEU A 17 -6.46 -2.19 -10.14
N LEU A 18 -6.04 -3.43 -10.40
CA LEU A 18 -6.92 -4.61 -10.30
C LEU A 18 -7.49 -4.81 -8.89
N VAL A 19 -6.68 -4.57 -7.86
CA VAL A 19 -7.13 -4.65 -6.47
C VAL A 19 -8.21 -3.60 -6.19
N GLU A 20 -8.03 -2.38 -6.67
CA GLU A 20 -9.01 -1.29 -6.49
C GLU A 20 -10.31 -1.56 -7.24
N GLU A 21 -10.24 -2.04 -8.49
CA GLU A 21 -11.42 -2.42 -9.28
C GLU A 21 -12.20 -3.58 -8.66
N ALA A 22 -11.52 -4.49 -7.95
CA ALA A 22 -12.14 -5.55 -7.17
C ALA A 22 -12.77 -5.06 -5.84
N GLY A 23 -12.75 -3.75 -5.56
CA GLY A 23 -13.24 -3.16 -4.31
C GLY A 23 -12.25 -3.23 -3.14
N GLY A 24 -11.01 -3.60 -3.40
CA GLY A 24 -9.91 -3.53 -2.45
C GLY A 24 -9.39 -2.10 -2.25
N LYS A 25 -8.31 -1.98 -1.48
CA LYS A 25 -7.67 -0.69 -1.18
C LYS A 25 -6.17 -0.77 -1.36
N ALA A 26 -5.62 0.17 -2.12
CA ALA A 26 -4.19 0.35 -2.30
C ALA A 26 -3.75 1.76 -1.86
N THR A 27 -2.71 1.85 -1.03
CA THR A 27 -2.10 3.12 -0.59
C THR A 27 -0.59 2.97 -0.47
N ASP A 28 0.11 4.08 -0.29
CA ASP A 28 1.47 4.05 0.26
C ASP A 28 1.46 3.72 1.77
N PHE A 29 2.63 3.70 2.40
CA PHE A 29 2.79 3.43 3.83
C PHE A 29 2.27 4.58 4.73
N GLU A 30 2.02 5.77 4.17
CA GLU A 30 1.38 6.88 4.87
C GLU A 30 -0.15 6.81 4.78
N GLY A 31 -0.69 5.86 4.03
CA GLY A 31 -2.13 5.72 3.79
C GLY A 31 -2.66 6.65 2.71
N LYS A 32 -1.80 7.33 1.95
CA LYS A 32 -2.16 8.19 0.83
C LYS A 32 -2.28 7.38 -0.45
N ARG A 33 -3.00 7.95 -1.43
CA ARG A 33 -3.10 7.35 -2.77
C ARG A 33 -1.70 7.21 -3.37
N TRP A 34 -1.40 6.02 -3.91
CA TRP A 34 -0.15 5.79 -4.61
C TRP A 34 -0.07 6.63 -5.90
N THR A 35 1.14 7.06 -6.24
CA THR A 35 1.46 7.92 -7.38
C THR A 35 2.63 7.33 -8.17
N SER A 36 3.06 8.02 -9.23
CA SER A 36 4.26 7.63 -9.99
C SER A 36 5.55 7.60 -9.16
N ASP A 37 5.57 8.32 -8.04
CA ASP A 37 6.73 8.43 -7.15
C ASP A 37 6.69 7.44 -5.98
N THR A 38 5.60 6.68 -5.86
CA THR A 38 5.45 5.67 -4.80
C THR A 38 6.50 4.57 -4.95
N LYS A 39 7.20 4.29 -3.85
CA LYS A 39 8.21 3.23 -3.74
C LYS A 39 7.75 2.09 -2.83
N GLU A 40 6.71 2.32 -2.05
CA GLU A 40 6.24 1.39 -1.04
C GLU A 40 4.72 1.44 -1.03
N TYR A 41 4.07 0.28 -1.00
CA TYR A 41 2.62 0.21 -1.07
C TYR A 41 2.04 -0.90 -0.20
N ILE A 42 0.77 -0.73 0.15
CA ILE A 42 -0.06 -1.71 0.84
C ILE A 42 -1.28 -1.95 -0.06
N ALA A 43 -1.52 -3.22 -0.41
CA ALA A 43 -2.74 -3.65 -1.09
C ALA A 43 -3.51 -4.63 -0.21
N SER A 44 -4.78 -4.31 0.10
CA SER A 44 -5.63 -5.13 0.97
C SER A 44 -7.08 -5.16 0.50
N ASN A 45 -7.92 -5.94 1.19
CA ASN A 45 -9.37 -6.00 0.98
C ASN A 45 -10.13 -4.79 1.55
N GLY A 46 -9.43 -3.71 1.93
CA GLY A 46 -10.02 -2.53 2.55
C GLY A 46 -10.29 -2.66 4.06
N ILE A 47 -10.82 -3.80 4.51
CA ILE A 47 -11.24 -4.03 5.91
C ILE A 47 -10.06 -3.90 6.87
N VAL A 48 -8.95 -4.60 6.60
CA VAL A 48 -7.78 -4.64 7.49
C VAL A 48 -6.77 -3.52 7.21
N HIS A 49 -7.06 -2.64 6.25
CA HIS A 49 -6.07 -1.70 5.73
C HIS A 49 -5.53 -0.73 6.78
N GLN A 50 -6.41 -0.23 7.65
CA GLN A 50 -6.03 0.69 8.73
C GLN A 50 -5.22 0.01 9.83
N ASP A 51 -5.47 -1.27 10.11
CA ASP A 51 -4.68 -2.03 11.07
C ASP A 51 -3.24 -2.20 10.59
N ILE A 52 -3.06 -2.48 9.30
CA ILE A 52 -1.73 -2.59 8.69
C ILE A 52 -0.98 -1.24 8.78
N LEU A 53 -1.63 -0.14 8.41
CA LEU A 53 -1.03 1.21 8.51
C LEU A 53 -0.61 1.52 9.95
N ARG A 54 -1.43 1.18 10.94
CA ARG A 54 -1.09 1.34 12.36
C ARG A 54 0.14 0.54 12.77
N LEU A 55 0.24 -0.73 12.33
CA LEU A 55 1.37 -1.59 12.62
C LEU A 55 2.67 -1.07 12.01
N ILE A 56 2.63 -0.63 10.75
CA ILE A 56 3.79 -0.06 10.05
C ILE A 56 4.19 1.27 10.69
N GLY A 57 3.24 2.19 10.90
CA GLY A 57 3.50 3.50 11.50
C GLY A 57 4.02 3.43 12.94
N LYS A 58 3.65 2.40 13.71
CA LYS A 58 4.24 2.13 15.02
C LYS A 58 5.71 1.76 14.90
N ASN A 59 6.04 0.79 14.05
CA ASN A 59 7.41 0.33 13.86
C ASN A 59 8.36 1.38 13.25
N MET A 60 7.84 2.38 12.52
CA MET A 60 8.66 3.49 12.01
C MET A 60 8.95 4.58 13.05
N LYS A 61 8.14 4.70 14.11
CA LYS A 61 8.38 5.66 15.21
C LYS A 61 9.30 5.12 16.30
N ASP A 62 9.42 3.80 16.38
CA ASP A 62 10.28 3.09 17.34
C ASP A 62 11.73 2.90 16.81
N LYS A 63 12.04 3.46 15.64
CA LYS A 63 13.36 3.50 15.00
C LYS A 63 13.91 4.92 14.97
#